data_AF-A0A957YSL4-F1
#
_entry.id   AF-A0A957YSL4-F1
#
_cell.length_a   1.000
_cell.length_b   1.000
_cell.length_c   1.000
_cell.angle_alpha   90.00
_cell.angle_beta   90.00
_cell.angle_gamma   90.00
#
_symmetry.space_group_name_H-M   'P 1'
#
loop_
_entity.id
_entity.type
_entity.pdbx_description
1 polymer ?
#
loop_
_entity_poly.entity_id
_entity_poly.type
_entity_poly.pdbx_seq_one_letter_code
_entity_poly.pdbx_strand_id
1 'polypeptide(L)'
;MNKQEATQFIQHVFQSPFDEGRFGRFAAELLNEIEAKPFNYSGNLIKDAYKQYVQSYRRIGTYTDPDGDEVDVLIVHLRQGTTLERARTMQRNFIAHYLRDRGDRDAALVAYYSDDDPDWRFSLVRMAYKRVQDATTGKIKVLEELTPARRYSFLVGETEPSHTAQQQFINLLAEERANPTLDDLEAAFNIEVVTKEFFDKYKGLYLRLLEALDGLVARDKAVRAEFATKQIETAHFAKKLLGQIVFLYFLQKKGWLGVQPGAAWGTGPKDFLRSLFDKRWGDYTNFFNEQLEPLFYAALARKRDDDLYELLGCQIPFLNGGLFE
;
A
#
# COMPACT_ATOMS: atom_id res chain seq x y z
N MET A 1 -8.04 -7.52 24.83
CA MET A 1 -6.59 -7.79 25.03
C MET A 1 -5.89 -6.49 25.41
N ASN A 2 -4.75 -6.56 26.10
CA ASN A 2 -3.95 -5.34 26.35
C ASN A 2 -3.17 -4.92 25.08
N LYS A 3 -2.61 -3.70 25.06
CA LYS A 3 -1.91 -3.15 23.88
C LYS A 3 -0.71 -3.98 23.40
N GLN A 4 0.01 -4.63 24.32
CA GLN A 4 1.17 -5.45 23.98
C GLN A 4 0.72 -6.77 23.32
N GLU A 5 -0.32 -7.40 23.88
CA GLU A 5 -0.97 -8.57 23.29
C GLU A 5 -1.56 -8.25 21.92
N ALA A 6 -2.22 -7.10 21.76
CA ALA A 6 -2.73 -6.61 20.48
C ALA A 6 -1.65 -6.46 19.43
N THR A 7 -0.50 -5.91 19.83
CA THR A 7 0.65 -5.73 18.94
C THR A 7 1.20 -7.09 18.46
N GLN A 8 1.40 -8.04 19.37
CA GLN A 8 1.90 -9.37 19.02
C GLN A 8 0.89 -10.15 18.17
N PHE A 9 -0.39 -10.06 18.51
CA PHE A 9 -1.48 -10.73 17.80
C PHE A 9 -1.59 -10.21 16.36
N ILE A 10 -1.65 -8.90 16.16
CA ILE A 10 -1.77 -8.34 14.81
C ILE A 10 -0.51 -8.54 13.97
N GLN A 11 0.67 -8.51 14.59
CA GLN A 11 1.92 -8.87 13.91
C GLN A 11 1.84 -10.29 13.37
N HIS A 12 1.41 -11.24 14.21
CA HIS A 12 1.26 -12.62 13.79
C HIS A 12 0.26 -12.79 12.63
N VAL A 13 -0.84 -12.02 12.63
CA VAL A 13 -1.85 -12.08 11.56
C VAL A 13 -1.38 -11.41 10.27
N PHE A 14 -0.78 -10.22 10.34
CA PHE A 14 -0.40 -9.42 9.15
C PHE A 14 1.02 -9.66 8.63
N GLN A 15 1.81 -10.53 9.27
CA GLN A 15 3.13 -10.94 8.79
C GLN A 15 3.19 -12.44 8.45
N SER A 16 2.04 -13.09 8.35
CA SER A 16 1.95 -14.50 7.97
C SER A 16 1.11 -14.67 6.70
N PRO A 17 1.31 -15.78 5.96
CA PRO A 17 0.39 -16.19 4.89
C PRO A 17 -1.04 -16.31 5.40
N PHE A 18 -2.01 -16.12 4.49
CA PHE A 18 -3.42 -16.19 4.84
C PHE A 18 -3.76 -17.53 5.49
N ASP A 19 -4.49 -17.45 6.61
CA ASP A 19 -5.07 -18.60 7.28
C ASP A 19 -6.47 -18.23 7.75
N GLU A 20 -7.45 -19.06 7.40
CA GLU A 20 -8.86 -18.81 7.68
C GLU A 20 -9.13 -18.74 9.20
N GLY A 21 -8.48 -19.58 10.00
CA GLY A 21 -8.66 -19.59 11.45
C GLY A 21 -8.12 -18.32 12.11
N ARG A 22 -6.92 -17.89 11.72
CA ARG A 22 -6.31 -16.64 12.18
C ARG A 22 -7.12 -15.42 11.76
N PHE A 23 -7.58 -15.38 10.51
CA PHE A 23 -8.40 -14.26 10.03
C PHE A 23 -9.77 -14.23 10.74
N GLY A 24 -10.41 -15.39 10.93
CA GLY A 24 -11.66 -15.49 11.68
C GLY A 24 -11.51 -15.01 13.12
N ARG A 25 -10.43 -15.40 13.81
CA ARG A 25 -10.12 -14.89 15.15
C ARG A 25 -9.87 -13.38 15.14
N PHE A 26 -9.08 -12.89 14.19
CA PHE A 26 -8.81 -11.46 14.05
C PHE A 26 -10.11 -10.65 13.85
N ALA A 27 -11.02 -11.11 12.99
CA ALA A 27 -12.30 -10.47 12.79
C ALA A 27 -13.15 -10.46 14.08
N ALA A 28 -13.18 -11.58 14.82
CA ALA A 28 -13.90 -11.67 16.08
C ALA A 28 -13.35 -10.73 17.16
N GLU A 29 -12.02 -10.62 17.28
CA GLU A 29 -11.36 -9.69 18.21
C GLU A 29 -11.53 -8.23 17.78
N LEU A 30 -11.65 -7.96 16.47
CA LEU A 30 -11.84 -6.61 15.95
C LEU A 30 -13.27 -6.10 16.12
N LEU A 31 -14.28 -6.97 15.94
CA LEU A 31 -15.70 -6.58 15.89
C LEU A 31 -16.49 -6.96 17.15
N ASN A 32 -15.91 -7.80 18.02
CA ASN A 32 -16.49 -8.41 19.23
C ASN A 32 -17.72 -9.31 18.99
N GLU A 33 -18.75 -8.83 18.29
CA GLU A 33 -20.08 -9.45 18.19
C GLU A 33 -20.44 -9.79 16.74
N ILE A 34 -19.76 -10.80 16.17
CA ILE A 34 -20.09 -11.32 14.84
C ILE A 34 -21.18 -12.39 14.94
N GLU A 35 -22.32 -12.16 14.28
CA GLU A 35 -23.34 -13.19 14.11
C GLU A 35 -22.88 -14.20 13.05
N ALA A 36 -22.67 -15.45 13.47
CA ALA A 36 -22.23 -16.52 12.58
C ALA A 36 -23.34 -16.87 11.56
N LYS A 37 -23.19 -16.35 10.33
CA LYS A 37 -24.08 -16.66 9.19
C LYS A 37 -23.30 -17.22 7.99
N PRO A 38 -22.56 -18.33 8.16
CA PRO A 38 -21.61 -18.76 7.15
C PRO A 38 -22.29 -19.34 5.91
N PHE A 39 -21.69 -19.08 4.76
CA PHE A 39 -21.95 -19.81 3.51
C PHE A 39 -20.65 -19.87 2.71
N ASN A 40 -20.57 -20.82 1.79
CA ASN A 40 -19.44 -20.95 0.87
C ASN A 40 -19.96 -21.13 -0.56
N TYR A 41 -19.58 -20.23 -1.47
CA TYR A 41 -19.96 -20.29 -2.87
C TYR A 41 -18.73 -20.47 -3.77
N SER A 42 -18.88 -21.35 -4.76
CA SER A 42 -17.85 -21.67 -5.75
C SER A 42 -18.50 -22.06 -7.08
N GLY A 43 -17.69 -22.14 -8.14
CA GLY A 43 -18.14 -22.62 -9.45
C GLY A 43 -19.29 -21.78 -10.04
N ASN A 44 -20.44 -22.42 -10.28
CA ASN A 44 -21.59 -21.78 -10.91
C ASN A 44 -22.32 -20.74 -10.03
N LEU A 45 -22.00 -20.70 -8.73
CA LEU A 45 -22.55 -19.71 -7.79
C LEU A 45 -21.81 -18.37 -7.86
N ILE A 46 -20.71 -18.29 -8.61
CA ILE A 46 -19.98 -17.05 -8.89
C ILE A 46 -20.51 -16.49 -10.21
N LYS A 47 -20.82 -15.18 -10.26
CA LYS A 47 -21.26 -14.53 -11.51
C LYS A 47 -20.17 -14.63 -12.59
N ASP A 48 -20.57 -14.85 -13.83
CA ASP A 48 -19.66 -15.11 -14.96
C ASP A 48 -18.57 -14.04 -15.13
N ALA A 49 -18.92 -12.76 -14.92
CA ALA A 49 -17.97 -11.65 -14.99
C ALA A 49 -16.75 -11.80 -14.05
N TYR A 50 -16.87 -12.58 -12.97
CA TYR A 50 -15.86 -12.75 -11.94
C TYR A 50 -15.21 -14.14 -11.92
N LYS A 51 -15.78 -15.13 -12.63
CA LYS A 51 -15.29 -16.52 -12.62
C LYS A 51 -13.84 -16.67 -13.04
N GLN A 52 -13.34 -15.77 -13.89
CA GLN A 52 -11.93 -15.77 -14.32
C GLN A 52 -10.94 -15.34 -13.22
N TYR A 53 -11.42 -14.65 -12.18
CA TYR A 53 -10.58 -14.10 -11.11
C TYR A 53 -10.84 -14.77 -9.76
N VAL A 54 -12.12 -15.03 -9.44
CA VAL A 54 -12.56 -15.57 -8.16
C VAL A 54 -12.81 -17.08 -8.31
N GLN A 55 -12.17 -17.86 -7.45
CA GLN A 55 -12.34 -19.31 -7.36
C GLN A 55 -13.48 -19.70 -6.43
N SER A 56 -13.53 -19.06 -5.26
CA SER A 56 -14.60 -19.22 -4.27
C SER A 56 -14.66 -18.01 -3.36
N TYR A 57 -15.77 -17.86 -2.63
CA TYR A 57 -15.86 -16.92 -1.54
C TYR A 57 -16.76 -17.45 -0.43
N ARG A 58 -16.45 -17.05 0.80
CA ARG A 58 -17.12 -17.49 2.01
C ARG A 58 -17.47 -16.28 2.86
N ARG A 59 -18.64 -16.30 3.48
CA ARG A 59 -18.94 -15.41 4.61
C ARG A 59 -18.63 -16.13 5.92
N ILE A 60 -17.95 -15.45 6.82
CA ILE A 60 -17.71 -15.91 8.19
C ILE A 60 -18.93 -15.55 9.05
N GLY A 61 -19.35 -14.29 8.97
CA GLY A 61 -20.54 -13.80 9.65
C GLY A 61 -20.87 -12.37 9.27
N THR A 62 -21.84 -11.81 9.98
CA THR A 62 -22.31 -10.43 9.82
C THR A 62 -22.14 -9.73 11.15
N TYR A 63 -21.57 -8.54 11.13
CA TYR A 63 -21.50 -7.63 12.26
C TYR A 63 -22.51 -6.50 12.04
N THR A 64 -23.22 -6.11 13.08
CA THR A 64 -24.07 -4.91 13.08
C THR A 64 -23.45 -3.95 14.07
N ASP A 65 -23.05 -2.78 13.58
CA ASP A 65 -22.39 -1.80 14.41
C ASP A 65 -23.38 -1.07 15.35
N PRO A 66 -22.90 -0.23 16.29
CA PRO A 66 -23.78 0.52 17.19
C PRO A 66 -24.76 1.47 16.50
N ASP A 67 -24.46 1.91 15.27
CA ASP A 67 -25.30 2.82 14.48
C ASP A 67 -26.31 2.06 13.60
N GLY A 68 -26.21 0.72 13.56
CA GLY A 68 -27.09 -0.18 12.83
C GLY A 68 -26.63 -0.53 11.42
N ASP A 69 -25.41 -0.13 11.02
CA ASP A 69 -24.84 -0.49 9.72
C ASP A 69 -24.43 -1.98 9.72
N GLU A 70 -24.79 -2.70 8.66
CA GLU A 70 -24.47 -4.12 8.52
C GLU A 70 -23.16 -4.34 7.72
N VAL A 71 -22.18 -4.98 8.37
CA VAL A 71 -20.86 -5.29 7.82
C VAL A 71 -20.66 -6.80 7.71
N ASP A 72 -20.60 -7.33 6.50
CA ASP A 72 -20.28 -8.76 6.28
C ASP A 72 -18.77 -9.03 6.34
N VAL A 73 -18.37 -10.11 7.01
CA VAL A 73 -16.97 -10.56 7.03
C VAL A 73 -16.79 -11.69 6.03
N LEU A 74 -15.94 -11.46 5.01
CA LEU A 74 -15.78 -12.32 3.85
C LEU A 74 -14.33 -12.79 3.67
N ILE A 75 -14.21 -13.99 3.11
CA ILE A 75 -12.97 -14.53 2.57
C ILE A 75 -13.20 -14.76 1.08
N VAL A 76 -12.28 -14.29 0.24
CA VAL A 76 -12.34 -14.45 -1.22
C VAL A 76 -11.06 -15.13 -1.68
N HIS A 77 -11.22 -16.35 -2.21
CA HIS A 77 -10.15 -17.10 -2.82
C HIS A 77 -10.02 -16.68 -4.29
N LEU A 78 -8.91 -16.04 -4.63
CA LEU A 78 -8.54 -15.63 -5.98
C LEU A 78 -7.76 -16.75 -6.67
N ARG A 79 -7.91 -16.85 -7.99
CA ARG A 79 -7.23 -17.88 -8.79
C ARG A 79 -5.72 -17.66 -8.96
N GLN A 80 -5.26 -16.42 -8.84
CA GLN A 80 -3.86 -16.03 -9.10
C GLN A 80 -3.47 -14.85 -8.21
N GLY A 81 -2.26 -14.88 -7.67
CA GLY A 81 -1.68 -13.85 -6.81
C GLY A 81 -1.56 -12.50 -7.49
N THR A 82 -1.27 -12.50 -8.80
CA THR A 82 -1.23 -11.27 -9.61
C THR A 82 -2.53 -10.46 -9.56
N THR A 83 -3.66 -11.12 -9.27
CA THR A 83 -4.97 -10.48 -9.10
C THR A 83 -5.03 -9.61 -7.84
N LEU A 84 -4.28 -9.95 -6.79
CA LEU A 84 -4.19 -9.15 -5.56
C LEU A 84 -3.75 -7.72 -5.89
N GLU A 85 -2.67 -7.57 -6.67
CA GLU A 85 -2.15 -6.26 -7.05
C GLU A 85 -2.91 -5.61 -8.21
N ARG A 86 -3.16 -6.35 -9.29
CA ARG A 86 -3.54 -5.78 -10.59
C ARG A 86 -5.05 -5.58 -10.76
N ALA A 87 -5.88 -6.31 -10.01
CA ALA A 87 -7.33 -6.34 -10.23
C ALA A 87 -8.14 -5.62 -9.13
N ARG A 88 -7.61 -4.49 -8.62
CA ARG A 88 -8.25 -3.74 -7.51
C ARG A 88 -9.69 -3.33 -7.83
N THR A 89 -9.93 -2.87 -9.06
CA THR A 89 -11.28 -2.47 -9.52
C THR A 89 -12.22 -3.67 -9.57
N MET A 90 -11.72 -4.83 -9.99
CA MET A 90 -12.50 -6.08 -10.02
C MET A 90 -12.89 -6.52 -8.61
N GLN A 91 -11.94 -6.54 -7.66
CA GLN A 91 -12.20 -6.88 -6.25
C GLN A 91 -13.33 -6.01 -5.67
N ARG A 92 -13.22 -4.68 -5.85
CA ARG A 92 -14.26 -3.72 -5.43
C ARG A 92 -15.62 -4.01 -6.07
N ASN A 93 -15.65 -4.21 -7.39
CA ASN A 93 -16.90 -4.46 -8.12
C ASN A 93 -17.54 -5.80 -7.72
N PHE A 94 -16.72 -6.82 -7.43
CA PHE A 94 -17.19 -8.11 -6.96
C PHE A 94 -17.94 -7.96 -5.64
N ILE A 95 -17.34 -7.27 -4.66
CA ILE A 95 -17.97 -7.04 -3.37
C ILE A 95 -19.17 -6.09 -3.46
N ALA A 96 -19.10 -5.04 -4.30
CA ALA A 96 -20.24 -4.16 -4.53
C ALA A 96 -21.44 -4.87 -5.19
N HIS A 97 -21.20 -5.91 -5.99
CA HIS A 97 -22.28 -6.79 -6.47
C HIS A 97 -22.80 -7.70 -5.35
N TYR A 98 -21.90 -8.29 -4.57
CA TYR A 98 -22.27 -9.11 -3.43
C TYR A 98 -23.18 -8.37 -2.43
N LEU A 99 -22.80 -7.16 -2.04
CA LEU A 99 -23.54 -6.35 -1.04
C LEU A 99 -24.96 -6.02 -1.51
N ARG A 100 -25.13 -5.67 -2.80
CA ARG A 100 -26.44 -5.44 -3.42
C ARG A 100 -27.31 -6.69 -3.47
N ASP A 101 -26.74 -7.81 -3.92
CA ASP A 101 -27.49 -9.08 -4.04
C ASP A 101 -27.95 -9.63 -2.67
N ARG A 102 -27.36 -9.16 -1.56
CA ARG A 102 -27.60 -9.65 -0.19
C ARG A 102 -28.47 -8.70 0.64
N GLY A 103 -29.38 -8.00 -0.02
CA GLY A 103 -30.32 -7.08 0.64
C GLY A 103 -29.63 -5.80 1.08
N ASP A 104 -28.86 -5.21 0.15
CA ASP A 104 -28.28 -3.87 0.27
C ASP A 104 -27.47 -3.62 1.56
N ARG A 105 -26.61 -4.58 1.90
CA ARG A 105 -25.67 -4.47 3.03
C ARG A 105 -24.78 -3.24 2.88
N ASP A 106 -24.47 -2.58 4.00
CA ASP A 106 -23.73 -1.32 4.00
C ASP A 106 -22.24 -1.49 3.66
N ALA A 107 -21.61 -2.55 4.17
CA ALA A 107 -20.20 -2.80 3.91
C ALA A 107 -19.79 -4.28 4.01
N ALA A 108 -18.55 -4.55 3.60
CA ALA A 108 -17.88 -5.81 3.91
C ALA A 108 -16.40 -5.60 4.26
N LEU A 109 -15.96 -6.34 5.27
CA LEU A 109 -14.55 -6.60 5.56
C LEU A 109 -14.13 -7.88 4.85
N VAL A 110 -13.08 -7.80 4.04
CA VAL A 110 -12.75 -8.86 3.09
C VAL A 110 -11.27 -9.20 3.15
N ALA A 111 -10.96 -10.49 3.33
CA ALA A 111 -9.64 -11.05 3.07
C ALA A 111 -9.61 -11.67 1.67
N TYR A 112 -8.73 -11.18 0.81
CA TYR A 112 -8.43 -11.79 -0.49
C TYR A 112 -7.10 -12.52 -0.40
N TYR A 113 -7.06 -13.77 -0.86
CA TYR A 113 -5.84 -14.58 -0.90
C TYR A 113 -5.79 -15.43 -2.17
N SER A 114 -4.63 -15.98 -2.49
CA SER A 114 -4.46 -17.05 -3.49
C SER A 114 -3.41 -18.05 -3.00
N ASP A 115 -3.43 -19.25 -3.57
CA ASP A 115 -2.51 -20.33 -3.16
C ASP A 115 -1.05 -20.11 -3.63
N ASP A 116 -0.84 -19.22 -4.60
CA ASP A 116 0.45 -18.93 -5.24
C ASP A 116 1.14 -17.65 -4.71
N ASP A 117 0.57 -16.99 -3.71
CA ASP A 117 1.11 -15.75 -3.12
C ASP A 117 1.11 -15.85 -1.58
N PRO A 118 2.27 -15.68 -0.91
CA PRO A 118 2.33 -15.68 0.55
C PRO A 118 1.74 -14.39 1.15
N ASP A 119 1.49 -13.36 0.34
CA ASP A 119 0.82 -12.14 0.76
C ASP A 119 -0.69 -12.19 0.46
N TRP A 120 -1.47 -11.46 1.25
CA TRP A 120 -2.92 -11.39 1.14
C TRP A 120 -3.40 -9.97 1.39
N ARG A 121 -4.63 -9.67 0.98
CA ARG A 121 -5.17 -8.32 1.08
C ARG A 121 -6.35 -8.27 2.02
N PHE A 122 -6.23 -7.41 3.03
CA PHE A 122 -7.33 -7.04 3.89
C PHE A 122 -7.99 -5.76 3.37
N SER A 123 -9.31 -5.72 3.23
CA SER A 123 -10.03 -4.56 2.68
C SER A 123 -11.36 -4.30 3.37
N LEU A 124 -11.73 -3.02 3.45
CA LEU A 124 -13.09 -2.57 3.66
C LEU A 124 -13.68 -2.11 2.33
N VAL A 125 -14.88 -2.60 2.00
CA VAL A 125 -15.68 -2.10 0.87
C VAL A 125 -17.00 -1.57 1.43
N ARG A 126 -17.25 -0.27 1.28
CA ARG A 126 -18.45 0.41 1.80
C ARG A 126 -19.31 0.91 0.64
N MET A 127 -20.62 0.69 0.71
CA MET A 127 -21.59 1.26 -0.23
C MET A 127 -21.72 2.77 0.04
N ALA A 128 -21.55 3.60 -1.00
CA ALA A 128 -21.80 5.03 -0.87
C ALA A 128 -23.24 5.33 -1.27
N TYR A 129 -24.14 5.45 -0.30
CA TYR A 129 -25.51 5.88 -0.54
C TYR A 129 -25.62 7.41 -0.50
N LYS A 130 -26.17 8.03 -1.54
CA LYS A 130 -26.68 9.41 -1.43
C LYS A 130 -28.13 9.34 -0.95
N ARG A 131 -28.35 9.67 0.33
CA ARG A 131 -29.70 9.92 0.84
C ARG A 131 -30.12 11.31 0.37
N VAL A 132 -31.03 11.39 -0.60
CA VAL A 132 -31.57 12.67 -1.08
C VAL A 132 -33.01 12.78 -0.60
N GLN A 133 -33.31 13.82 0.16
CA GLN A 133 -34.68 14.10 0.56
C GLN A 133 -35.44 14.65 -0.64
N ASP A 134 -36.53 13.98 -1.01
CA ASP A 134 -37.43 14.46 -2.05
C ASP A 134 -38.11 15.74 -1.54
N ALA A 135 -37.72 16.88 -2.10
CA ALA A 135 -38.15 18.22 -1.67
C ALA A 135 -39.67 18.45 -1.80
N THR A 136 -40.39 17.57 -2.49
CA THR A 136 -41.83 17.70 -2.75
C THR A 136 -42.68 16.78 -1.86
N THR A 137 -42.16 15.62 -1.49
CA THR A 137 -42.89 14.61 -0.70
C THR A 137 -42.35 14.40 0.71
N GLY A 138 -41.19 14.98 1.04
CA GLY A 138 -40.51 14.81 2.33
C GLY A 138 -39.94 13.39 2.54
N LYS A 139 -40.16 12.47 1.59
CA LYS A 139 -39.65 11.09 1.65
C LYS A 139 -38.16 11.07 1.34
N ILE A 140 -37.39 10.34 2.14
CA ILE A 140 -35.98 10.07 1.85
C ILE A 140 -35.93 9.12 0.65
N LYS A 141 -35.37 9.60 -0.46
CA LYS A 141 -35.11 8.80 -1.65
C LYS A 141 -33.63 8.45 -1.64
N VAL A 142 -33.32 7.16 -1.48
CA VAL A 142 -31.95 6.67 -1.67
C VAL A 142 -31.68 6.74 -3.17
N LEU A 143 -30.82 7.67 -3.59
CA LEU A 143 -30.38 7.76 -4.97
C LEU A 143 -29.23 6.78 -5.15
N GLU A 144 -29.53 5.66 -5.82
CA GLU A 144 -28.52 4.77 -6.36
C GLU A 144 -27.75 5.53 -7.44
N GLU A 145 -26.61 6.12 -7.09
CA GLU A 145 -25.60 6.39 -8.11
C GLU A 145 -25.16 5.03 -8.66
N LEU A 146 -25.03 4.92 -9.99
CA LEU A 146 -24.39 3.80 -10.68
C LEU A 146 -22.91 3.73 -10.24
N THR A 147 -22.71 3.20 -9.03
CA THR A 147 -21.50 3.11 -8.21
C THR A 147 -20.87 4.44 -7.78
N PRO A 148 -20.52 4.60 -6.49
CA PRO A 148 -19.22 4.04 -6.13
C PRO A 148 -19.18 3.46 -4.72
N ALA A 149 -19.26 2.13 -4.59
CA ALA A 149 -18.69 1.50 -3.42
C ALA A 149 -17.23 1.95 -3.28
N ARG A 150 -16.85 2.47 -2.11
CA ARG A 150 -15.47 2.86 -1.81
C ARG A 150 -14.72 1.66 -1.28
N ARG A 151 -13.43 1.56 -1.62
CA ARG A 151 -12.57 0.47 -1.15
C ARG A 151 -11.33 1.04 -0.49
N TYR A 152 -11.09 0.59 0.72
CA TYR A 152 -9.88 0.83 1.47
C TYR A 152 -9.18 -0.51 1.72
N SER A 153 -7.86 -0.57 1.59
CA SER A 153 -7.15 -1.85 1.56
C SER A 153 -5.73 -1.74 2.07
N PHE A 154 -5.27 -2.78 2.77
CA PHE A 154 -3.88 -3.06 3.07
C PHE A 154 -3.46 -4.37 2.39
N LEU A 155 -2.28 -4.38 1.78
CA LEU A 155 -1.57 -5.61 1.45
C LEU A 155 -0.74 -5.99 2.69
N VAL A 156 -0.81 -7.25 3.09
CA VAL A 156 -0.18 -7.79 4.31
C VAL A 156 0.28 -9.22 4.02
N GLY A 157 1.16 -9.78 4.83
CA GLY A 157 1.65 -11.14 4.64
C GLY A 157 3.13 -11.29 4.93
N GLU A 158 3.68 -12.42 4.53
CA GLU A 158 5.07 -12.80 4.84
C GLU A 158 6.10 -11.84 4.21
N THR A 159 5.82 -11.30 3.02
CA THR A 159 6.78 -10.50 2.26
C THR A 159 6.43 -9.01 2.19
N GLU A 160 5.21 -8.61 2.59
CA GLU A 160 4.78 -7.21 2.60
C GLU A 160 4.95 -6.55 3.98
N PRO A 161 5.71 -5.44 4.09
CA PRO A 161 5.80 -4.67 5.32
C PRO A 161 4.44 -4.11 5.76
N SER A 162 3.90 -4.62 6.87
CA SER A 162 2.55 -4.29 7.33
C SER A 162 2.48 -3.34 8.53
N HIS A 163 3.58 -2.64 8.86
CA HIS A 163 3.66 -1.77 10.05
C HIS A 163 2.53 -0.73 10.13
N THR A 164 2.21 -0.06 9.02
CA THR A 164 1.10 0.90 8.95
C THR A 164 -0.24 0.23 9.26
N ALA A 165 -0.52 -0.91 8.64
CA ALA A 165 -1.77 -1.64 8.87
C ALA A 165 -1.85 -2.07 10.34
N GLN A 166 -0.76 -2.62 10.90
CA GLN A 166 -0.70 -3.02 12.30
C GLN A 166 -1.02 -1.85 13.23
N GLN A 167 -0.36 -0.70 13.06
CA GLN A 167 -0.57 0.48 13.89
C GLN A 167 -2.01 0.98 13.90
N GLN A 168 -2.70 0.93 12.76
CA GLN A 168 -4.07 1.42 12.66
C GLN A 168 -5.08 0.56 13.44
N PHE A 169 -4.89 -0.77 13.45
CA PHE A 169 -5.83 -1.68 14.10
C PHE A 169 -5.45 -2.02 15.55
N ILE A 170 -4.23 -1.71 16.02
CA ILE A 170 -3.83 -1.97 17.42
C ILE A 170 -4.78 -1.30 18.41
N ASN A 171 -5.21 -0.06 18.15
CA ASN A 171 -6.08 0.65 19.08
C ASN A 171 -7.47 -0.01 19.13
N LEU A 172 -8.04 -0.35 17.97
CA LEU A 172 -9.32 -1.07 17.89
C LEU A 172 -9.28 -2.44 18.59
N LEU A 173 -8.15 -3.15 18.52
CA LEU A 173 -7.97 -4.43 19.21
C LEU A 173 -7.74 -4.29 20.73
N ALA A 174 -7.13 -3.19 21.17
CA ALA A 174 -6.80 -2.96 22.58
C ALA A 174 -7.97 -2.40 23.40
N GLU A 175 -8.98 -1.84 22.73
CA GLU A 175 -10.19 -1.33 23.36
C GLU A 175 -11.15 -2.47 23.68
N GLU A 176 -10.93 -3.13 24.83
CA GLU A 176 -11.85 -4.14 25.33
C GLU A 176 -13.25 -3.52 25.53
N ARG A 177 -14.18 -3.86 24.63
CA ARG A 177 -15.65 -3.58 24.66
C ARG A 177 -16.17 -2.41 23.83
N ALA A 178 -15.36 -1.79 22.97
CA ALA A 178 -15.91 -0.87 21.97
C ALA A 178 -16.24 -1.68 20.70
N ASN A 179 -17.53 -1.83 20.40
CA ASN A 179 -17.98 -2.29 19.08
C ASN A 179 -17.70 -1.14 18.08
N PRO A 180 -16.71 -1.27 17.18
CA PRO A 180 -16.32 -0.15 16.31
C PRO A 180 -17.46 0.18 15.34
N THR A 181 -17.74 1.47 15.14
CA THR A 181 -18.65 1.89 14.08
C THR A 181 -18.04 1.63 12.70
N LEU A 182 -18.87 1.61 11.65
CA LEU A 182 -18.38 1.53 10.27
C LEU A 182 -17.46 2.71 9.93
N ASP A 183 -17.69 3.88 10.52
CA ASP A 183 -16.82 5.05 10.38
C ASP A 183 -15.47 4.84 11.10
N ASP A 184 -15.44 4.21 12.28
CA ASP A 184 -14.19 3.84 12.97
C ASP A 184 -13.38 2.82 12.17
N LEU A 185 -14.07 1.81 11.59
CA LEU A 185 -13.45 0.85 10.69
C LEU A 185 -12.87 1.55 9.45
N GLU A 186 -13.63 2.45 8.81
CA GLU A 186 -13.14 3.24 7.68
C GLU A 186 -11.92 4.09 8.06
N ALA A 187 -11.95 4.73 9.23
CA ALA A 187 -10.84 5.52 9.74
C ALA A 187 -9.57 4.68 9.96
N ALA A 188 -9.70 3.44 10.44
CA ALA A 188 -8.56 2.53 10.59
C ALA A 188 -7.94 2.13 9.23
N PHE A 189 -8.72 2.13 8.15
CA PHE A 189 -8.16 2.01 6.81
C PHE A 189 -7.67 3.34 6.21
N ASN A 190 -7.98 4.47 6.82
CA ASN A 190 -7.55 5.78 6.34
C ASN A 190 -6.10 6.07 6.76
N ILE A 191 -5.19 6.05 5.78
CA ILE A 191 -3.75 6.20 5.93
C ILE A 191 -3.36 7.69 6.14
N GLU A 192 -4.31 8.62 6.27
CA GLU A 192 -4.02 10.05 6.47
C GLU A 192 -3.08 10.31 7.66
N VAL A 193 -3.18 9.55 8.75
CA VAL A 193 -2.28 9.68 9.91
C VAL A 193 -0.84 9.30 9.54
N VAL A 194 -0.65 8.19 8.83
CA VAL A 194 0.67 7.75 8.36
C VAL A 194 1.20 8.66 7.23
N THR A 195 0.31 9.26 6.45
CA THR A 195 0.67 10.24 5.43
C THR A 195 1.19 11.52 6.06
N LYS A 196 0.59 11.97 7.18
CA LYS A 196 1.06 13.11 7.95
C LYS A 196 2.40 12.82 8.64
N GLU A 197 2.54 11.69 9.30
CA GLU A 197 3.81 11.31 9.93
C GLU A 197 4.94 11.15 8.90
N PHE A 198 4.65 10.52 7.76
CA PHE A 198 5.57 10.44 6.63
C PHE A 198 5.95 11.83 6.13
N PHE A 199 4.97 12.72 5.95
CA PHE A 199 5.22 14.09 5.50
C PHE A 199 6.08 14.87 6.49
N ASP A 200 5.81 14.78 7.79
CA ASP A 200 6.56 15.47 8.82
C ASP A 200 8.01 14.96 8.89
N LYS A 201 8.21 13.63 8.80
CA LYS A 201 9.55 13.02 8.72
C LYS A 201 10.28 13.43 7.44
N TYR A 202 9.60 13.39 6.29
CA TYR A 202 10.14 13.81 5.00
C TYR A 202 10.54 15.28 5.01
N LYS A 203 9.69 16.15 5.56
CA LYS A 203 9.97 17.57 5.76
C LYS A 203 11.18 17.78 6.67
N GLY A 204 11.29 17.01 7.76
CA GLY A 204 12.46 17.01 8.63
C GLY A 204 13.76 16.65 7.89
N LEU A 205 13.73 15.62 7.04
CA LEU A 205 14.88 15.25 6.19
C LEU A 205 15.22 16.34 5.17
N TYR A 206 14.21 16.97 4.56
CA TYR A 206 14.39 18.10 3.65
C TYR A 206 15.10 19.27 4.32
N LEU A 207 14.63 19.70 5.51
CA LEU A 207 15.23 20.81 6.23
C LEU A 207 16.69 20.52 6.63
N ARG A 208 16.98 19.29 7.07
CA ARG A 208 18.35 18.86 7.39
C ARG A 208 19.26 18.86 6.18
N LEU A 209 18.77 18.39 5.03
CA LEU A 209 19.54 18.39 3.78
C LEU A 209 19.81 19.81 3.30
N LEU A 210 18.79 20.68 3.36
CA LEU A 210 18.91 22.09 3.00
C LEU A 210 19.98 22.79 3.84
N GLU A 211 19.92 22.64 5.16
CA GLU A 211 20.91 23.22 6.08
C GLU A 211 22.33 22.72 5.80
N ALA A 212 22.48 21.42 5.51
CA ALA A 212 23.78 20.85 5.15
C ALA A 212 24.32 21.39 3.81
N LEU A 213 23.45 21.60 2.82
CA LEU A 213 23.80 22.18 1.52
C LEU A 213 24.17 23.66 1.65
N ASP A 214 23.40 24.44 2.42
CA ASP A 214 23.70 25.85 2.69
C ASP A 214 25.06 25.98 3.37
N GLY A 215 25.34 25.14 4.37
CA GLY A 215 26.64 25.06 5.03
C GLY A 215 27.77 24.64 4.08
N LEU A 216 27.51 23.72 3.15
CA LEU A 216 28.48 23.29 2.13
C LEU A 216 28.81 24.44 1.16
N VAL A 217 27.81 25.12 0.62
CA VAL A 217 27.98 26.29 -0.27
C VAL A 217 28.68 27.45 0.47
N ALA A 218 28.41 27.62 1.77
CA ALA A 218 29.05 28.64 2.60
C ALA A 218 30.53 28.34 2.91
N ARG A 219 30.98 27.09 2.90
CA ARG A 219 32.37 26.71 3.22
C ARG A 219 33.23 26.39 2.00
N ASP A 220 32.66 25.76 0.98
CA ASP A 220 33.38 25.25 -0.18
C ASP A 220 33.27 26.22 -1.36
N LYS A 221 34.42 26.79 -1.75
CA LYS A 221 34.49 27.79 -2.83
C LYS A 221 34.17 27.19 -4.20
N ALA A 222 34.55 25.94 -4.45
CA ALA A 222 34.32 25.29 -5.74
C ALA A 222 32.82 24.98 -5.91
N VAL A 223 32.20 24.39 -4.88
CA VAL A 223 30.76 24.11 -4.88
C VAL A 223 29.95 25.41 -5.01
N ARG A 224 30.34 26.48 -4.28
CA ARG A 224 29.68 27.78 -4.41
C ARG A 224 29.74 28.34 -5.82
N ALA A 225 30.92 28.31 -6.45
CA ALA A 225 31.10 28.82 -7.80
C ALA A 225 30.25 28.03 -8.80
N GLU A 226 30.18 26.71 -8.65
CA GLU A 226 29.37 25.85 -9.50
C GLU A 226 27.88 26.12 -9.34
N PHE A 227 27.38 26.22 -8.10
CA PHE A 227 25.97 26.54 -7.83
C PHE A 227 25.59 27.91 -8.40
N ALA A 228 26.46 28.92 -8.23
CA ALA A 228 26.22 30.25 -8.80
C ALA A 228 26.21 30.24 -10.34
N THR A 229 27.16 29.55 -10.96
CA THR A 229 27.29 29.48 -12.43
C THR A 229 26.11 28.75 -13.06
N LYS A 230 25.67 27.65 -12.43
CA LYS A 230 24.54 26.84 -12.90
C LYS A 230 23.17 27.35 -12.39
N GLN A 231 23.14 28.46 -11.65
CA GLN A 231 21.94 29.04 -11.05
C GLN A 231 21.14 28.02 -10.21
N ILE A 232 21.85 27.20 -9.45
CA ILE A 232 21.27 26.16 -8.60
C ILE A 232 20.96 26.76 -7.23
N GLU A 233 19.68 26.71 -6.85
CA GLU A 233 19.25 27.01 -5.49
C GLU A 233 19.32 25.75 -4.62
N THR A 234 19.88 25.86 -3.41
CA THR A 234 20.02 24.74 -2.46
C THR A 234 18.68 24.12 -2.10
N ALA A 235 17.63 24.93 -1.95
CA ALA A 235 16.25 24.47 -1.72
C ALA A 235 15.73 23.60 -2.88
N HIS A 236 15.91 24.05 -4.13
CA HIS A 236 15.49 23.29 -5.31
C HIS A 236 16.29 21.99 -5.46
N PHE A 237 17.60 22.04 -5.24
CA PHE A 237 18.45 20.87 -5.28
C PHE A 237 18.06 19.84 -4.20
N ALA A 238 17.86 20.27 -2.95
CA ALA A 238 17.43 19.40 -1.85
C ALA A 238 16.09 18.71 -2.17
N LYS A 239 15.13 19.47 -2.70
CA LYS A 239 13.81 18.94 -3.11
C LYS A 239 13.94 17.92 -4.24
N LYS A 240 14.74 18.22 -5.27
CA LYS A 240 14.98 17.31 -6.41
C LYS A 240 15.65 16.02 -5.94
N LEU A 241 16.73 16.12 -5.15
CA LEU A 241 17.47 14.97 -4.64
C LEU A 241 16.60 14.04 -3.79
N LEU A 242 15.83 14.58 -2.84
CA LEU A 242 14.92 13.75 -2.04
C LEU A 242 13.82 13.10 -2.87
N GLY A 243 13.26 13.81 -3.86
CA GLY A 243 12.30 13.25 -4.80
C GLY A 243 12.89 12.09 -5.60
N GLN A 244 14.12 12.24 -6.11
CA GLN A 244 14.83 11.19 -6.83
C GLN A 244 15.11 9.97 -5.94
N ILE A 245 15.55 10.16 -4.69
CA ILE A 245 15.76 9.07 -3.72
C ILE A 245 14.45 8.32 -3.44
N VAL A 246 13.35 9.03 -3.18
CA VAL A 246 12.03 8.40 -2.97
C VAL A 246 11.61 7.61 -4.21
N PHE A 247 11.88 8.12 -5.41
CA PHE A 247 11.60 7.43 -6.64
C PHE A 247 12.39 6.11 -6.78
N LEU A 248 13.67 6.06 -6.36
CA LEU A 248 14.43 4.81 -6.32
C LEU A 248 13.78 3.76 -5.41
N TYR A 249 13.23 4.17 -4.27
CA TYR A 249 12.50 3.26 -3.37
C TYR A 249 11.28 2.63 -4.06
N PHE A 250 10.58 3.39 -4.92
CA PHE A 250 9.49 2.82 -5.73
C PHE A 250 9.98 1.82 -6.78
N LEU A 251 11.12 2.08 -7.43
CA LEU A 251 11.69 1.17 -8.42
C LEU A 251 12.22 -0.13 -7.78
N GLN A 252 12.94 -0.04 -6.65
CA GLN A 252 13.45 -1.23 -5.97
C GLN A 252 12.32 -2.10 -5.43
N LYS A 253 11.18 -1.51 -5.00
CA LYS A 253 10.02 -2.31 -4.55
C LYS A 253 9.50 -3.21 -5.66
N LYS A 254 9.58 -2.75 -6.92
CA LYS A 254 9.23 -3.54 -8.10
C LYS A 254 10.32 -4.55 -8.52
N GLY A 255 11.46 -4.58 -7.83
CA GLY A 255 12.62 -5.41 -8.19
C GLY A 255 13.31 -4.96 -9.48
N TRP A 256 13.25 -3.67 -9.82
CA TRP A 256 13.79 -3.14 -11.09
C TRP A 256 15.20 -2.58 -10.97
N LEU A 257 15.75 -2.44 -9.76
CA LEU A 257 17.12 -1.97 -9.56
C LEU A 257 18.02 -3.15 -9.21
N GLY A 258 19.25 -3.18 -9.75
CA GLY A 258 20.23 -4.21 -9.41
C GLY A 258 19.93 -5.59 -10.01
N VAL A 259 19.26 -5.64 -11.16
CA VAL A 259 18.92 -6.90 -11.83
C VAL A 259 20.20 -7.53 -12.41
N GLN A 260 20.39 -8.83 -12.24
CA GLN A 260 21.56 -9.52 -12.80
C GLN A 260 21.49 -9.52 -14.34
N PRO A 261 22.62 -9.32 -15.05
CA PRO A 261 22.62 -9.36 -16.52
C PRO A 261 21.98 -10.63 -17.07
N GLY A 262 20.95 -10.46 -17.91
CA GLY A 262 20.21 -11.56 -18.53
C GLY A 262 19.09 -12.15 -17.67
N ALA A 263 18.90 -11.67 -16.45
CA ALA A 263 17.74 -12.02 -15.62
C ALA A 263 16.48 -11.24 -16.04
N ALA A 264 15.32 -11.75 -15.66
CA ALA A 264 14.05 -11.07 -15.91
C ALA A 264 13.89 -9.83 -15.02
N TRP A 265 13.28 -8.77 -15.55
CA TRP A 265 12.90 -7.60 -14.74
C TRP A 265 12.01 -8.01 -13.57
N GLY A 266 12.28 -7.44 -12.40
CA GLY A 266 11.57 -7.76 -11.16
C GLY A 266 12.33 -8.70 -10.22
N THR A 267 13.45 -9.28 -10.64
CA THR A 267 14.31 -10.12 -9.78
C THR A 267 15.36 -9.33 -9.01
N GLY A 268 15.43 -8.00 -9.18
CA GLY A 268 16.37 -7.14 -8.48
C GLY A 268 16.07 -7.08 -6.98
N PRO A 269 17.07 -6.80 -6.13
CA PRO A 269 16.88 -6.73 -4.68
C PRO A 269 15.91 -5.61 -4.28
N LYS A 270 14.97 -5.94 -3.40
CA LYS A 270 14.00 -4.97 -2.84
C LYS A 270 14.62 -3.98 -1.86
N ASP A 271 15.90 -4.16 -1.49
CA ASP A 271 16.70 -3.29 -0.62
C ASP A 271 17.90 -2.64 -1.35
N PHE A 272 17.89 -2.59 -2.68
CA PHE A 272 19.01 -2.13 -3.53
C PHE A 272 19.70 -0.85 -3.02
N LEU A 273 18.96 0.24 -2.78
CA LEU A 273 19.57 1.51 -2.40
C LEU A 273 20.26 1.44 -1.03
N ARG A 274 19.71 0.64 -0.11
CA ARG A 274 20.33 0.41 1.20
C ARG A 274 21.59 -0.44 1.05
N SER A 275 21.54 -1.49 0.24
CA SER A 275 22.72 -2.29 -0.11
C SER A 275 23.83 -1.44 -0.74
N LEU A 276 23.46 -0.50 -1.62
CA LEU A 276 24.39 0.43 -2.26
C LEU A 276 25.05 1.35 -1.22
N PHE A 277 24.26 1.93 -0.31
CA PHE A 277 24.78 2.78 0.78
C PHE A 277 25.62 2.01 1.81
N ASP A 278 25.32 0.74 2.05
CA ASP A 278 26.10 -0.12 2.93
C ASP A 278 27.36 -0.70 2.24
N LYS A 279 27.76 -0.14 1.08
CA LYS A 279 28.95 -0.53 0.31
C LYS A 279 28.98 -2.00 -0.15
N ARG A 280 27.81 -2.65 -0.26
CA ARG A 280 27.72 -4.05 -0.74
C ARG A 280 27.95 -4.21 -2.24
N TRP A 281 27.97 -3.09 -2.97
CA TRP A 281 28.13 -3.05 -4.43
C TRP A 281 29.46 -2.44 -4.89
N GLY A 282 30.32 -2.07 -3.93
CA GLY A 282 31.56 -1.37 -4.21
C GLY A 282 31.87 -0.34 -3.13
N ASP A 283 33.13 0.06 -3.08
CA ASP A 283 33.58 1.12 -2.18
C ASP A 283 33.41 2.51 -2.82
N TYR A 284 33.30 3.53 -1.99
CA TYR A 284 33.22 4.93 -2.39
C TYR A 284 33.59 5.86 -1.23
N THR A 285 33.95 7.09 -1.54
CA THR A 285 34.21 8.13 -0.52
C THR A 285 33.00 9.05 -0.35
N ASN A 286 32.42 9.53 -1.45
CA ASN A 286 31.25 10.38 -1.48
C ASN A 286 30.08 9.67 -2.14
N PHE A 287 29.06 9.34 -1.35
CA PHE A 287 27.89 8.61 -1.84
C PHE A 287 27.11 9.36 -2.93
N PHE A 288 27.04 10.69 -2.85
CA PHE A 288 26.30 11.46 -3.86
C PHE A 288 27.06 11.48 -5.19
N ASN A 289 28.30 11.99 -5.20
CA ASN A 289 29.08 12.18 -6.41
C ASN A 289 29.44 10.85 -7.10
N GLU A 290 29.74 9.80 -6.33
CA GLU A 290 30.27 8.55 -6.89
C GLU A 290 29.19 7.49 -7.13
N GLN A 291 28.04 7.57 -6.45
CA GLN A 291 26.97 6.56 -6.57
C GLN A 291 25.66 7.15 -7.08
N LEU A 292 25.07 8.12 -6.38
CA LEU A 292 23.75 8.63 -6.72
C LEU A 292 23.73 9.44 -8.02
N GLU A 293 24.68 10.36 -8.21
CA GLU A 293 24.73 11.22 -9.39
C GLU A 293 24.92 10.39 -10.68
N PRO A 294 25.87 9.45 -10.78
CA PRO A 294 25.96 8.53 -11.90
C PRO A 294 24.70 7.67 -12.07
N LEU A 295 24.11 7.16 -10.99
CA LEU A 295 22.87 6.37 -11.05
C LEU A 295 21.72 7.20 -11.63
N PHE A 296 21.57 8.46 -11.23
CA PHE A 296 20.51 9.34 -11.75
C PHE A 296 20.74 9.70 -13.21
N TYR A 297 21.92 10.24 -13.53
CA TYR A 297 22.12 10.95 -14.79
C TYR A 297 22.84 10.14 -15.87
N ALA A 298 23.54 9.07 -15.49
CA ALA A 298 24.14 8.13 -16.44
C ALA A 298 23.33 6.83 -16.56
N ALA A 299 22.68 6.37 -15.48
CA ALA A 299 21.85 5.18 -15.50
C ALA A 299 20.36 5.46 -15.81
N LEU A 300 19.67 6.23 -14.98
CA LEU A 300 18.21 6.37 -15.12
C LEU A 300 17.81 7.34 -16.24
N ALA A 301 18.61 8.39 -16.48
CA ALA A 301 18.30 9.45 -17.46
C ALA A 301 18.77 9.18 -18.90
N ARG A 302 19.56 8.13 -19.12
CA ARG A 302 20.13 7.82 -20.45
C ARG A 302 19.76 6.42 -20.87
N LYS A 303 19.38 6.28 -22.14
CA LYS A 303 19.20 4.96 -22.75
C LYS A 303 20.58 4.33 -22.98
N ARG A 304 20.73 3.08 -22.59
CA ARG A 304 21.93 2.25 -22.84
C ARG A 304 21.52 1.01 -23.63
N ASP A 305 22.50 0.40 -24.28
CA ASP A 305 22.31 -0.91 -24.88
C ASP A 305 22.22 -1.95 -23.75
N ASP A 306 21.23 -2.85 -23.85
CA ASP A 306 20.92 -3.93 -22.89
C ASP A 306 20.65 -3.50 -21.43
N ASP A 307 20.42 -2.21 -21.19
CA ASP A 307 20.19 -1.59 -19.87
C ASP A 307 21.30 -1.85 -18.83
N LEU A 308 22.48 -2.33 -19.28
CA LEU A 308 23.61 -2.63 -18.42
C LEU A 308 24.21 -1.34 -17.85
N TYR A 309 24.36 -1.28 -16.54
CA TYR A 309 25.04 -0.22 -15.83
C TYR A 309 26.41 -0.70 -15.35
N GLU A 310 27.45 -0.35 -16.11
CA GLU A 310 28.80 -0.87 -15.95
C GLU A 310 29.37 -0.66 -14.54
N LEU A 311 29.11 0.50 -13.92
CA LEU A 311 29.66 0.84 -12.61
C LEU A 311 29.29 -0.20 -11.53
N LEU A 312 28.10 -0.79 -11.63
CA LEU A 312 27.58 -1.75 -10.65
C LEU A 312 27.42 -3.16 -11.22
N GLY A 313 27.81 -3.39 -12.47
CA GLY A 313 27.71 -4.69 -13.13
C GLY A 313 26.30 -5.28 -13.17
N CYS A 314 25.26 -4.44 -13.17
CA CYS A 314 23.86 -4.86 -13.12
C CYS A 314 22.99 -4.07 -14.09
N GLN A 315 21.79 -4.55 -14.36
CA GLN A 315 20.82 -3.85 -15.19
C GLN A 315 20.04 -2.82 -14.36
N ILE A 316 19.94 -1.62 -14.92
CA ILE A 316 19.19 -0.48 -14.39
C ILE A 316 18.35 0.07 -15.54
N PRO A 317 17.02 0.22 -15.37
CA PRO A 317 16.14 0.62 -16.45
C PRO A 317 16.41 2.07 -16.85
N PHE A 318 16.28 2.37 -18.13
CA PHE A 318 16.11 3.74 -18.58
C PHE A 318 14.69 4.26 -18.25
N LEU A 319 14.61 5.48 -17.75
CA LEU A 319 13.36 6.15 -17.44
C LEU A 319 13.25 7.45 -18.25
N ASN A 320 12.27 7.51 -19.15
CA ASN A 320 11.90 8.75 -19.81
C ASN A 320 11.28 9.72 -18.77
N GLY A 321 11.77 10.97 -18.70
CA GLY A 321 11.07 12.06 -18.03
C GLY A 321 11.91 12.95 -17.10
N GLY A 322 11.41 14.18 -16.91
CA GLY A 322 12.13 15.32 -16.33
C GLY A 322 12.59 15.24 -14.87
N LEU A 323 12.30 14.16 -14.12
CA LEU A 323 12.82 14.01 -12.74
C LEU A 323 14.33 13.71 -12.73
N PHE A 324 14.83 13.07 -13.79
CA PHE A 324 16.24 12.74 -13.96
C PHE A 324 16.93 13.54 -15.08
N GLU A 325 16.25 14.54 -15.65
CA GLU A 325 16.81 15.48 -16.65
C GLU A 325 17.48 16.71 -16.02
#